data_AF-A0A518BLK5-F1
#
_entry.id   AF-A0A518BLK5-F1
#
_cell.length_a   1.000
_cell.length_b   1.000
_cell.length_c   1.000
_cell.angle_alpha   90.00
_cell.angle_beta   90.00
_cell.angle_gamma   90.00
#
_symmetry.space_group_name_H-M   'P 1'
#
loop_
_entity.id
_entity.type
_entity.pdbx_description
1 polymer ?
#
loop_
_entity_poly.entity_id
_entity_poly.type
_entity_poly.pdbx_seq_one_letter_code
_entity_poly.pdbx_strand_id
1 'polypeptide(L)'
;MKGSIGQLLLVVGTVVASLAAAAGEKPWIAQPLGSVALDDPATLLFQDVTSEVEQGAEPLVVAEAGAPVTGAAVEALRAAGAESVRVRRMPVKSELVATSDSEGRVLAEPLYADIASGAGVSREEATSRLKRAAELEAFAVDFEADSGVLPEGGVVFGTTDLDGVEQLSVTTESAPDGARVVGTAADLAAMGSSALVVGIPTMRSVARAGRFVDADLAARLTELGFADVSVNIPAAPWDVNAWGARWFFGGGLLVMVIGVMLMRSARVESALAAAQAAEAGDEASPRESLKVVVERVRAMNAAIAGLSREDLMTSCDALLGEQVFAFGEAKEQLRAELGGRVYAQVMTAFSTGERRLSRAWSAAADGYRDESVQSLAECIEPFETALEALGGKPSVSRTDSGAEYVVWSPGGREN
;
A
#
# COMPACT_ATOMS: atom_id res chain seq x y z
N MET A 1 7.59 -15.45 34.45
CA MET A 1 8.52 -15.92 33.38
C MET A 1 7.83 -16.16 32.04
N LYS A 2 6.70 -16.89 31.97
CA LYS A 2 5.99 -17.15 30.68
C LYS A 2 5.55 -15.87 29.94
N GLY A 3 5.06 -14.85 30.68
CA GLY A 3 4.63 -13.58 30.10
C GLY A 3 5.75 -12.80 29.40
N SER A 4 6.94 -12.70 30.02
CA SER A 4 8.10 -12.01 29.43
C SER A 4 8.65 -12.75 28.21
N ILE A 5 8.64 -14.09 28.22
CA ILE A 5 9.00 -14.90 27.06
C ILE A 5 8.02 -14.68 25.90
N GLY A 6 6.71 -14.65 26.18
CA GLY A 6 5.69 -14.38 25.16
C GLY A 6 5.85 -13.01 24.49
N GLN A 7 6.16 -11.97 25.27
CA GLN A 7 6.41 -10.62 24.73
C GLN A 7 7.69 -10.56 23.88
N LEU A 8 8.76 -11.23 24.31
CA LEU A 8 10.01 -11.33 23.53
C LEU A 8 9.77 -12.02 22.18
N LEU A 9 9.04 -13.14 22.16
CA LEU A 9 8.71 -13.85 20.93
C LEU A 9 7.85 -13.01 19.98
N LEU A 10 6.92 -12.21 20.52
CA LEU A 10 6.12 -11.29 19.70
C LEU A 10 7.00 -10.23 19.00
N VAL A 11 7.96 -9.65 19.74
CA VAL A 11 8.89 -8.65 19.18
C VAL A 11 9.78 -9.29 18.12
N VAL A 12 10.37 -10.44 18.42
CA VAL A 12 11.25 -11.15 17.48
C VAL A 12 10.48 -11.58 16.22
N GLY A 13 9.29 -12.15 16.37
CA GLY A 13 8.43 -12.56 15.26
C GLY A 13 8.07 -11.38 14.34
N THR A 14 7.70 -10.24 14.93
CA THR A 14 7.42 -9.00 14.20
C THR A 14 8.64 -8.50 13.44
N VAL A 15 9.81 -8.41 14.09
CA VAL A 15 11.04 -7.93 13.45
C VAL A 15 11.46 -8.84 12.30
N VAL A 16 11.42 -10.16 12.48
CA VAL A 16 11.77 -11.13 11.43
C VAL A 16 10.80 -11.05 10.25
N ALA A 17 9.48 -10.97 10.52
CA ALA A 17 8.49 -10.84 9.47
C ALA A 17 8.65 -9.52 8.68
N SER A 18 8.88 -8.40 9.36
CA SER A 18 9.09 -7.10 8.73
C SER A 18 10.38 -7.05 7.90
N LEU A 19 11.48 -7.61 8.41
CA LEU A 19 12.74 -7.69 7.65
C LEU A 19 12.61 -8.60 6.42
N ALA A 20 11.88 -9.72 6.55
CA ALA A 20 11.63 -10.62 5.42
C ALA A 20 10.75 -9.96 4.34
N ALA A 21 9.73 -9.19 4.75
CA ALA A 21 8.91 -8.41 3.83
C ALA A 21 9.73 -7.33 3.12
N ALA A 22 10.51 -6.54 3.87
CA ALA A 22 11.36 -5.48 3.32
C ALA A 22 12.47 -6.02 2.39
N ALA A 23 12.99 -7.21 2.65
CA ALA A 23 13.98 -7.86 1.78
C ALA A 23 13.39 -8.28 0.42
N GLY A 24 12.07 -8.51 0.34
CA GLY A 24 11.37 -8.85 -0.89
C GLY A 24 11.09 -7.66 -1.81
N GLU A 25 11.18 -6.43 -1.29
CA GLU A 25 10.75 -5.21 -2.00
C GLU A 25 11.88 -4.38 -2.60
N LYS A 26 13.11 -4.89 -2.73
CA LYS A 26 14.12 -4.10 -3.46
C LYS A 26 13.71 -4.05 -4.94
N PRO A 27 13.40 -2.86 -5.50
CA PRO A 27 13.01 -2.73 -6.90
C PRO A 27 14.19 -2.95 -7.86
N TRP A 28 15.36 -3.32 -7.30
CA TRP A 28 16.60 -3.55 -7.99
C TRP A 28 17.39 -4.68 -7.34
N ILE A 29 18.22 -5.33 -8.15
CA ILE A 29 19.19 -6.34 -7.74
C ILE A 29 20.57 -5.81 -8.09
N ALA A 30 21.52 -5.85 -7.15
CA ALA A 30 22.92 -5.61 -7.48
C ALA A 30 23.46 -6.82 -8.24
N GLN A 31 23.84 -6.62 -9.49
CA GLN A 31 24.36 -7.67 -10.35
C GLN A 31 25.82 -7.35 -10.69
N PRO A 32 26.77 -8.25 -10.37
CA PRO A 32 28.14 -8.14 -10.84
C PRO A 32 28.18 -8.03 -12.37
N LEU A 33 28.99 -7.13 -12.93
CA LEU A 33 29.04 -6.91 -14.38
C LEU A 33 29.52 -8.15 -15.17
N GLY A 34 30.17 -9.12 -14.51
CA GLY A 34 30.55 -10.40 -15.11
C GLY A 34 29.41 -11.43 -15.19
N SER A 35 28.29 -11.20 -14.48
CA SER A 35 27.13 -12.10 -14.46
C SER A 35 25.86 -11.47 -15.02
N VAL A 36 25.93 -10.24 -15.55
CA VAL A 36 24.81 -9.61 -16.25
C VAL A 36 24.56 -10.36 -17.55
N ALA A 37 23.32 -10.85 -17.75
CA ALA A 37 22.89 -11.37 -19.03
C ALA A 37 22.86 -10.20 -20.02
N LEU A 38 23.84 -10.19 -20.94
CA LEU A 38 23.92 -9.18 -21.96
C LEU A 38 22.69 -9.26 -22.86
N ASP A 39 22.16 -8.09 -23.23
CA ASP A 39 21.09 -7.94 -24.22
C ASP A 39 19.74 -8.59 -23.79
N ASP A 40 19.50 -8.76 -22.49
CA ASP A 40 18.15 -9.00 -21.97
C ASP A 40 17.39 -7.66 -21.92
N PRO A 41 16.45 -7.39 -22.87
CA PRO A 41 15.73 -6.12 -22.91
C PRO A 41 14.84 -5.88 -21.69
N ALA A 42 14.56 -6.93 -20.90
CA ALA A 42 13.83 -6.79 -19.65
C ALA A 42 14.73 -6.32 -18.49
N THR A 43 16.05 -6.26 -18.65
CA THR A 43 16.97 -5.82 -17.59
C THR A 43 17.40 -4.38 -17.84
N LEU A 44 16.86 -3.46 -17.03
CA LEU A 44 17.13 -2.02 -17.13
C LEU A 44 18.02 -1.54 -15.99
N LEU A 45 18.83 -0.50 -16.23
CA LEU A 45 19.56 0.18 -15.16
C LEU A 45 18.57 0.85 -14.20
N PHE A 46 18.80 0.69 -12.90
CA PHE A 46 17.93 1.27 -11.89
C PHE A 46 18.21 2.76 -11.62
N GLN A 47 19.47 3.18 -11.81
CA GLN A 47 19.95 4.52 -11.54
C GLN A 47 20.97 4.92 -12.60
N ASP A 48 21.15 6.23 -12.79
CA ASP A 48 22.22 6.75 -13.63
C ASP A 48 23.56 6.23 -13.11
N VAL A 49 24.43 5.84 -14.03
CA VAL A 49 25.80 5.51 -13.69
C VAL A 49 26.70 6.59 -14.22
N THR A 50 27.39 7.27 -13.32
CA THR A 50 28.37 8.30 -13.64
C THR A 50 29.78 7.75 -13.55
N SER A 51 30.69 8.25 -14.38
CA SER A 51 32.11 7.93 -14.24
C SER A 51 32.66 8.47 -12.91
N GLU A 52 33.61 7.73 -12.31
CA GLU A 52 34.45 8.32 -11.27
C GLU A 52 35.38 9.33 -11.92
N VAL A 53 35.25 10.59 -11.55
CA VAL A 53 36.06 11.68 -12.09
C VAL A 53 37.11 12.10 -11.06
N GLU A 54 38.32 12.41 -11.53
CA GLU A 54 39.35 13.03 -10.70
C GLU A 54 38.81 14.29 -10.01
N GLN A 55 39.24 14.54 -8.76
CA GLN A 55 38.76 15.65 -7.93
C GLN A 55 38.70 16.97 -8.71
N GLY A 56 37.48 17.44 -8.98
CA GLY A 56 37.22 18.76 -9.55
C GLY A 56 36.57 18.80 -10.93
N ALA A 57 36.38 17.67 -11.62
CA ALA A 57 35.60 17.63 -12.86
C ALA A 57 34.18 17.04 -12.66
N GLU A 58 33.23 17.47 -13.49
CA GLU A 58 31.83 17.08 -13.38
C GLU A 58 31.64 15.60 -13.80
N PRO A 59 30.88 14.81 -13.02
CA PRO A 59 30.60 13.41 -13.34
C PRO A 59 29.85 13.29 -14.67
N LEU A 60 30.43 12.56 -15.63
CA LEU A 60 29.78 12.27 -16.90
C LEU A 60 28.84 11.08 -16.71
N VAL A 61 27.58 11.22 -17.10
CA VAL A 61 26.63 10.10 -17.13
C VAL A 61 27.05 9.13 -18.24
N VAL A 62 27.49 7.94 -17.84
CA VAL A 62 27.93 6.85 -18.73
C VAL A 62 26.72 6.07 -19.24
N ALA A 63 25.68 5.95 -18.41
CA ALA A 63 24.41 5.33 -18.80
C ALA A 63 23.26 5.87 -17.94
N GLU A 64 22.12 6.12 -18.58
CA GLU A 64 20.92 6.66 -17.93
C GLU A 64 20.08 5.57 -17.25
N ALA A 65 19.39 5.94 -16.17
CA ALA A 65 18.39 5.12 -15.52
C ALA A 65 17.28 4.73 -16.51
N GLY A 66 16.89 3.46 -16.50
CA GLY A 66 15.91 2.90 -17.43
C GLY A 66 16.49 2.46 -18.77
N ALA A 67 17.77 2.72 -19.06
CA ALA A 67 18.41 2.19 -20.26
C ALA A 67 18.58 0.66 -20.16
N PRO A 68 18.41 -0.09 -21.26
CA PRO A 68 18.67 -1.53 -21.29
C PRO A 68 20.14 -1.83 -21.07
N VAL A 69 20.45 -2.91 -20.35
CA VAL A 69 21.84 -3.32 -20.12
C VAL A 69 22.38 -4.09 -21.32
N THR A 70 22.86 -3.34 -22.32
CA THR A 70 23.48 -3.88 -23.54
C THR A 70 24.95 -4.25 -23.33
N GLY A 71 25.53 -5.04 -24.23
CA GLY A 71 26.98 -5.29 -24.26
C GLY A 71 27.82 -4.01 -24.22
N ALA A 72 27.45 -3.01 -25.02
CA ALA A 72 28.12 -1.71 -25.07
C ALA A 72 28.01 -0.94 -23.74
N ALA A 73 26.83 -0.95 -23.11
CA ALA A 73 26.65 -0.32 -21.80
C ALA A 73 27.53 -1.00 -20.74
N VAL A 74 27.60 -2.34 -20.73
CA VAL A 74 28.45 -3.08 -19.79
C VAL A 74 29.94 -2.79 -20.00
N GLU A 75 30.40 -2.67 -21.25
CA GLU A 75 31.77 -2.28 -21.55
C GLU A 75 32.08 -0.86 -21.08
N ALA A 76 31.18 0.10 -21.33
CA ALA A 76 31.32 1.47 -20.86
C ALA A 76 31.37 1.54 -19.31
N LEU A 77 30.53 0.76 -18.63
CA LEU A 77 30.49 0.67 -17.16
C LEU A 77 31.79 0.06 -16.60
N ARG A 78 32.35 -0.96 -17.25
CA ARG A 78 33.66 -1.51 -16.88
C ARG A 78 34.79 -0.51 -17.12
N ALA A 79 34.77 0.22 -18.24
CA ALA A 79 35.75 1.26 -18.53
C ALA A 79 35.71 2.39 -17.50
N ALA A 80 34.52 2.67 -16.95
CA ALA A 80 34.30 3.60 -15.85
C ALA A 80 34.66 3.04 -14.46
N GLY A 81 35.18 1.81 -14.36
CA GLY A 81 35.63 1.21 -13.11
C GLY A 81 34.52 0.59 -12.25
N ALA A 82 33.27 0.49 -12.74
CA ALA A 82 32.22 -0.17 -11.98
C ALA A 82 32.47 -1.68 -11.92
N GLU A 83 32.24 -2.30 -10.74
CA GLU A 83 32.31 -3.77 -10.58
C GLU A 83 30.92 -4.43 -10.61
N SER A 84 29.89 -3.67 -10.21
CA SER A 84 28.50 -4.11 -10.16
C SER A 84 27.56 -2.96 -10.50
N VAL A 85 26.37 -3.31 -10.97
CA VAL A 85 25.31 -2.36 -11.32
C VAL A 85 24.00 -2.75 -10.65
N ARG A 86 23.19 -1.74 -10.30
CA ARG A 86 21.83 -1.96 -9.82
C ARG A 86 20.93 -2.05 -11.02
N VAL A 87 20.33 -3.23 -11.22
CA VAL A 87 19.41 -3.46 -12.34
C VAL A 87 18.03 -3.73 -11.82
N ARG A 88 17.02 -3.28 -12.56
CA ARG A 88 15.61 -3.63 -12.36
C ARG A 88 15.19 -4.54 -13.50
N ARG A 89 14.63 -5.71 -13.16
CA ARG A 89 14.03 -6.58 -14.15
C ARG A 89 12.56 -6.18 -14.35
N MET A 90 12.22 -5.75 -15.55
CA MET A 90 10.84 -5.54 -15.97
C MET A 90 10.09 -6.88 -15.84
N PRO A 91 8.84 -6.86 -15.36
CA PRO A 91 8.02 -8.07 -15.31
C PRO A 91 7.92 -8.66 -16.72
N VAL A 92 8.36 -9.91 -16.87
CA VAL A 92 8.49 -10.61 -18.18
C VAL A 92 7.12 -10.99 -18.76
N LYS A 93 6.04 -10.87 -17.98
CA LYS A 93 4.69 -11.19 -18.43
C LYS A 93 3.98 -9.93 -18.89
N SER A 94 3.79 -9.83 -20.20
CA SER A 94 2.85 -8.93 -20.82
C SER A 94 1.56 -9.67 -21.19
N GLU A 95 0.47 -8.93 -21.28
CA GLU A 95 -0.80 -9.37 -21.85
C GLU A 95 -1.28 -8.35 -22.87
N LEU A 96 -2.00 -8.81 -23.89
CA LEU A 96 -2.72 -7.92 -24.81
C LEU A 96 -4.03 -7.54 -24.16
N VAL A 97 -4.27 -6.23 -24.04
CA VAL A 97 -5.49 -5.68 -23.47
C VAL A 97 -6.09 -4.73 -24.48
N ALA A 98 -7.42 -4.75 -24.61
CA ALA A 98 -8.14 -3.79 -25.44
C ALA A 98 -7.74 -2.37 -25.04
N THR A 99 -7.54 -1.47 -26.01
CA THR A 99 -7.07 -0.11 -25.72
C THR A 99 -8.00 0.64 -24.75
N SER A 100 -9.31 0.35 -24.76
CA SER A 100 -10.29 0.87 -23.79
C SER A 100 -10.01 0.47 -22.34
N ASP A 101 -9.37 -0.68 -22.12
CA ASP A 101 -9.13 -1.27 -20.80
C ASP A 101 -7.67 -1.08 -20.35
N SER A 102 -6.89 -0.33 -21.13
CA SER A 102 -5.45 -0.11 -20.90
C SER A 102 -5.14 1.01 -19.90
N GLU A 103 -6.13 1.86 -19.55
CA GLU A 103 -5.95 2.94 -18.58
C GLU A 103 -5.49 2.39 -17.22
N GLY A 104 -4.46 3.03 -16.65
CA GLY A 104 -3.87 2.61 -15.39
C GLY A 104 -2.85 1.47 -15.50
N ARG A 105 -2.52 1.01 -16.71
CA ARG A 105 -1.51 -0.02 -16.98
C ARG A 105 -0.19 0.60 -17.43
N VAL A 106 0.85 -0.22 -17.52
CA VAL A 106 2.18 0.17 -18.02
C VAL A 106 2.42 -0.55 -19.34
N LEU A 107 2.78 0.19 -20.40
CA LEU A 107 3.07 -0.43 -21.71
C LEU A 107 4.25 -1.40 -21.59
N ALA A 108 4.09 -2.61 -22.14
CA ALA A 108 5.17 -3.58 -22.22
C ALA A 108 6.13 -3.28 -23.39
N GLU A 109 5.62 -2.64 -24.44
CA GLU A 109 6.32 -2.44 -25.71
C GLU A 109 6.12 -1.01 -26.24
N PRO A 110 7.04 -0.48 -27.06
CA PRO A 110 6.85 0.82 -27.71
C PRO A 110 5.76 0.75 -28.79
N LEU A 111 5.03 1.85 -28.98
CA LEU A 111 3.97 1.99 -29.96
C LEU A 111 4.35 3.01 -31.02
N TYR A 112 4.05 2.72 -32.29
CA TYR A 112 4.42 3.54 -33.44
C TYR A 112 3.17 3.90 -34.25
N ALA A 113 3.11 5.12 -34.78
CA ALA A 113 2.07 5.54 -35.72
C ALA A 113 2.70 5.92 -37.05
N ASP A 114 2.01 5.61 -38.14
CA ASP A 114 2.37 6.03 -39.47
C ASP A 114 2.05 7.53 -39.63
N ILE A 115 3.05 8.34 -39.98
CA ILE A 115 3.00 9.80 -40.12
C ILE A 115 2.05 10.21 -41.25
N ALA A 116 1.96 9.42 -42.33
CA ALA A 116 1.15 9.77 -43.49
C ALA A 116 -0.34 9.56 -43.24
N SER A 117 -0.69 8.44 -42.60
CA SER A 117 -2.08 8.07 -42.31
C SER A 117 -2.55 8.49 -40.91
N GLY A 118 -1.63 8.76 -40.00
CA GLY A 118 -1.91 8.90 -38.57
C GLY A 118 -2.30 7.59 -37.90
N ALA A 119 -2.33 6.45 -38.60
CA ALA A 119 -2.79 5.19 -38.04
C ALA A 119 -1.71 4.51 -37.20
N GLY A 120 -2.12 3.87 -36.11
CA GLY A 120 -1.28 2.99 -35.30
C GLY A 120 -0.79 1.80 -36.11
N VAL A 121 0.49 1.46 -35.94
CA VAL A 121 1.15 0.37 -36.64
C VAL A 121 1.47 -0.73 -35.63
N SER A 122 1.12 -1.97 -35.95
CA SER A 122 1.47 -3.12 -35.10
C SER A 122 2.99 -3.26 -34.99
N ARG A 123 3.51 -3.85 -33.91
CA ARG A 123 4.96 -4.05 -33.75
C ARG A 123 5.58 -4.86 -34.88
N GLU A 124 4.91 -5.93 -35.30
CA GLU A 124 5.41 -6.79 -36.38
C GLU A 124 5.52 -6.00 -37.69
N GLU A 125 4.51 -5.19 -37.99
CA GLU A 125 4.52 -4.33 -39.17
C GLU A 125 5.57 -3.22 -39.06
N ALA A 126 5.69 -2.56 -37.90
CA ALA A 126 6.69 -1.53 -37.67
C ALA A 126 8.12 -2.10 -37.80
N THR A 127 8.38 -3.27 -37.22
CA THR A 127 9.67 -3.97 -37.34
C THR A 127 9.96 -4.35 -38.78
N SER A 128 8.95 -4.85 -39.50
CA SER A 128 9.09 -5.22 -40.92
C SER A 128 9.39 -4.00 -41.81
N ARG A 129 8.72 -2.86 -41.54
CA ARG A 129 8.95 -1.59 -42.24
C ARG A 129 10.33 -1.00 -41.93
N LEU A 130 10.76 -1.01 -40.66
CA LEU A 130 12.10 -0.56 -40.26
C LEU A 130 13.19 -1.42 -40.87
N LYS A 131 13.03 -2.75 -40.85
CA LYS A 131 13.99 -3.67 -41.47
C LYS A 131 14.10 -3.43 -42.97
N ARG A 132 12.97 -3.25 -43.65
CA ARG A 132 12.93 -2.93 -45.10
C ARG A 132 13.58 -1.58 -45.40
N ALA A 133 13.38 -0.57 -44.55
CA ALA A 133 14.02 0.73 -44.68
C ALA A 133 15.55 0.61 -44.54
N ALA A 134 16.04 -0.14 -43.54
CA ALA A 134 17.46 -0.40 -43.35
C ALA A 134 18.08 -1.20 -44.51
N GLU A 135 17.35 -2.17 -45.07
CA GLU A 135 17.78 -2.92 -46.27
C GLU A 135 17.85 -1.99 -47.51
N LEU A 136 16.92 -1.06 -47.67
CA LEU A 136 16.93 -0.07 -48.75
C LEU A 136 18.05 0.96 -48.59
N GLU A 137 18.34 1.38 -47.36
CA GLU A 137 19.46 2.26 -47.03
C GLU A 137 20.79 1.58 -47.37
N ALA A 138 20.97 0.31 -46.97
CA ALA A 138 22.14 -0.47 -47.34
C ALA A 138 22.27 -0.63 -48.88
N PHE A 139 21.16 -0.86 -49.59
CA PHE A 139 21.15 -0.96 -51.05
C PHE A 139 21.48 0.37 -51.74
N ALA A 140 21.03 1.50 -51.19
CA ALA A 140 21.32 2.82 -51.74
C ALA A 140 22.80 3.18 -51.63
N VAL A 141 23.44 2.82 -50.52
CA VAL A 141 24.89 3.01 -50.31
C VAL A 141 25.71 2.20 -51.32
N ASP A 142 25.29 0.97 -51.64
CA ASP A 142 25.96 0.14 -52.65
C ASP A 142 25.76 0.68 -54.09
N PHE A 143 24.63 1.33 -54.39
CA PHE A 143 24.36 1.89 -55.73
C PHE A 143 25.22 3.13 -56.04
N GLU A 144 25.56 3.92 -55.02
CA GLU A 144 26.43 5.10 -55.13
C GLU A 144 27.90 4.70 -55.40
N ALA A 145 28.29 3.47 -55.06
CA ALA A 145 29.66 2.98 -55.25
C ALA A 145 29.96 2.47 -56.68
N ASP A 146 28.95 2.00 -57.43
CA ASP A 146 29.19 1.23 -58.67
C ASP A 146 28.75 1.93 -59.97
N SER A 147 28.02 3.06 -59.90
CA SER A 147 27.62 3.79 -61.12
C SER A 147 27.53 5.30 -60.92
N GLY A 148 28.61 6.02 -61.24
CA GLY A 148 28.72 7.48 -61.11
C GLY A 148 27.84 8.32 -62.06
N VAL A 149 26.64 7.86 -62.42
CA VAL A 149 25.66 8.62 -63.22
C VAL A 149 24.26 8.36 -62.67
N LEU A 150 23.67 9.35 -61.99
CA LEU A 150 22.26 9.34 -61.60
C LEU A 150 21.37 9.58 -62.84
N PRO A 151 20.31 8.78 -63.08
CA PRO A 151 19.33 9.07 -64.12
C PRO A 151 18.52 10.34 -63.80
N GLU A 152 17.99 11.02 -64.82
CA GLU A 152 17.08 12.17 -64.66
C GLU A 152 15.86 11.75 -63.81
N GLY A 153 15.87 12.17 -62.54
CA GLY A 153 14.93 11.72 -61.51
C GLY A 153 15.67 11.50 -60.18
N GLY A 154 16.23 12.56 -59.60
CA GLY A 154 17.03 12.49 -58.38
C GLY A 154 16.25 11.94 -57.18
N VAL A 155 16.94 11.14 -56.36
CA VAL A 155 16.43 10.60 -55.10
C VAL A 155 16.81 11.56 -53.98
N VAL A 156 15.85 11.93 -53.13
CA VAL A 156 16.09 12.77 -51.94
C VAL A 156 16.00 11.89 -50.70
N PHE A 157 17.02 11.95 -49.85
CA PHE A 157 17.03 11.33 -48.55
C PHE A 157 16.83 12.39 -47.46
N GLY A 158 16.02 12.06 -46.46
CA GLY A 158 15.85 12.86 -45.25
C GLY A 158 15.81 11.93 -44.05
N THR A 159 16.60 12.22 -43.03
CA THR A 159 16.46 11.57 -41.73
C THR A 159 15.59 12.46 -40.84
N THR A 160 14.62 11.86 -40.15
CA THR A 160 13.86 12.57 -39.12
C THR A 160 14.33 12.02 -37.78
N ASP A 161 14.90 12.87 -36.94
CA ASP A 161 15.37 12.45 -35.61
C ASP A 161 14.15 12.04 -34.76
N LEU A 162 14.22 10.85 -34.16
CA LEU A 162 13.07 10.14 -33.57
C LEU A 162 12.68 10.67 -32.19
N ASP A 163 13.45 11.61 -31.64
CA ASP A 163 13.28 12.13 -30.29
C ASP A 163 12.87 13.59 -30.30
N GLY A 164 11.58 13.86 -30.51
CA GLY A 164 10.80 14.92 -29.84
C GLY A 164 11.34 16.36 -29.73
N VAL A 165 12.44 16.73 -30.39
CA VAL A 165 13.01 18.07 -30.40
C VAL A 165 12.47 18.78 -31.63
N GLU A 166 11.68 19.81 -31.38
CA GLU A 166 11.03 20.67 -32.37
C GLU A 166 12.02 21.59 -33.13
N GLN A 167 13.27 21.17 -33.29
CA GLN A 167 14.29 21.88 -34.06
C GLN A 167 15.02 20.92 -35.00
N LEU A 168 14.43 20.73 -36.19
CA LEU A 168 15.23 20.40 -37.37
C LEU A 168 16.02 21.66 -37.75
N SER A 169 17.29 21.75 -37.36
CA SER A 169 18.20 22.72 -37.93
C SER A 169 18.53 22.28 -39.36
N VAL A 170 17.95 22.97 -40.35
CA VAL A 170 18.28 22.78 -41.76
C VAL A 170 19.67 23.37 -42.00
N THR A 171 20.68 22.52 -42.08
CA THR A 171 21.99 22.93 -42.59
C THR A 171 21.92 22.89 -44.11
N THR A 172 21.78 24.05 -44.75
CA THR A 172 22.01 24.19 -46.19
C THR A 172 23.51 24.15 -46.45
N GLU A 173 24.08 22.95 -46.56
CA GLU A 173 25.31 22.77 -47.31
C GLU A 173 24.93 22.50 -48.77
N SER A 174 25.48 23.30 -49.68
CA SER A 174 25.32 23.11 -51.11
C SER A 174 26.06 21.83 -51.50
N ALA A 175 25.35 20.71 -51.58
CA ALA A 175 25.88 19.51 -52.20
C ALA A 175 26.31 19.86 -53.64
N PRO A 176 27.51 19.48 -54.08
CA PRO A 176 27.86 19.56 -55.49
C PRO A 176 26.94 18.58 -56.24
N ASP A 177 26.31 19.06 -57.32
CA ASP A 177 25.43 18.29 -58.22
C ASP A 177 23.95 18.11 -57.83
N GLY A 178 23.29 19.19 -57.38
CA GLY A 178 21.84 19.39 -57.61
C GLY A 178 20.88 18.67 -56.64
N ALA A 179 21.38 18.02 -55.60
CA ALA A 179 20.54 17.47 -54.53
C ALA A 179 19.89 18.59 -53.70
N ARG A 180 18.60 18.45 -53.37
CA ARG A 180 17.88 19.31 -52.41
C ARG A 180 17.46 18.49 -51.20
N VAL A 181 17.79 18.96 -50.01
CA VAL A 181 17.28 18.41 -48.74
C VAL A 181 15.87 18.95 -48.51
N VAL A 182 14.95 18.05 -48.16
CA VAL A 182 13.52 18.35 -48.04
C VAL A 182 13.12 18.03 -46.60
N GLY A 183 12.94 19.06 -45.79
CA GLY A 183 12.76 18.92 -44.34
C GLY A 183 11.30 18.91 -43.87
N THR A 184 10.34 19.26 -44.74
CA THR A 184 8.93 19.40 -44.35
C THR A 184 7.97 18.77 -45.35
N ALA A 185 6.76 18.44 -44.88
CA ALA A 185 5.68 17.92 -45.73
C ALA A 185 5.24 18.92 -46.82
N ALA A 186 5.40 20.23 -46.58
CA ALA A 186 5.09 21.27 -47.55
C ALA A 186 6.13 21.31 -48.70
N ASP A 187 7.41 21.09 -48.38
CA ASP A 187 8.48 21.00 -49.39
C ASP A 187 8.30 19.76 -50.27
N LEU A 188 7.81 18.65 -49.68
CA LEU A 188 7.47 17.43 -50.40
C LEU A 188 6.32 17.63 -51.40
N ALA A 189 5.28 18.39 -51.00
CA ALA A 189 4.12 18.70 -51.85
C ALA A 189 4.44 19.70 -52.99
N ALA A 190 5.49 20.51 -52.83
CA ALA A 190 5.94 21.47 -53.83
C ALA A 190 6.81 20.84 -54.94
N MET A 191 7.38 19.66 -54.72
CA MET A 191 8.05 18.88 -55.76
C MET A 191 6.97 18.15 -56.58
N GLY A 192 6.80 18.55 -57.84
CA GLY A 192 5.86 17.91 -58.76
C GLY A 192 6.05 16.39 -58.86
N SER A 193 5.07 15.72 -59.49
CA SER A 193 4.85 14.27 -59.54
C SER A 193 5.97 13.37 -60.11
N SER A 194 7.19 13.86 -60.24
CA SER A 194 8.36 13.17 -60.81
C SER A 194 9.43 12.80 -59.78
N ALA A 195 9.28 13.15 -58.50
CA ALA A 195 10.24 12.80 -57.46
C ALA A 195 9.88 11.46 -56.80
N LEU A 196 10.78 10.48 -56.89
CA LEU A 196 10.67 9.21 -56.17
C LEU A 196 11.26 9.40 -54.76
N VAL A 197 10.39 9.62 -53.77
CA VAL A 197 10.80 9.68 -52.35
C VAL A 197 11.05 8.24 -51.88
N VAL A 198 12.32 7.86 -51.77
CA VAL A 198 12.72 6.55 -51.27
C VAL A 198 12.99 6.66 -49.78
N GLY A 199 12.14 5.99 -48.97
CA GLY A 199 12.62 5.33 -47.77
C GLY A 199 12.75 6.13 -46.48
N ILE A 200 12.16 7.32 -46.32
CA ILE A 200 12.03 7.87 -44.96
C ILE A 200 11.01 7.01 -44.21
N PRO A 201 11.38 6.31 -43.13
CA PRO A 201 10.41 5.56 -42.34
C PRO A 201 9.36 6.56 -41.86
N THR A 202 8.15 6.46 -42.40
CA THR A 202 7.01 7.32 -42.08
C THR A 202 6.48 6.98 -40.70
N MET A 203 7.30 6.62 -39.72
CA MET A 203 6.83 6.18 -38.41
C MET A 203 7.31 7.10 -37.31
N ARG A 204 6.38 7.53 -36.47
CA ARG A 204 6.65 8.32 -35.27
C ARG A 204 6.37 7.45 -34.05
N SER A 205 7.30 7.45 -33.10
CA SER A 205 7.06 6.85 -31.78
C SER A 205 5.94 7.61 -31.06
N VAL A 206 4.87 6.91 -30.71
CA VAL A 206 3.72 7.45 -29.97
C VAL A 206 3.97 7.37 -28.48
N ALA A 207 4.48 6.22 -28.03
CA ALA A 207 4.79 5.94 -26.63
C ALA A 207 5.94 4.94 -26.53
N ARG A 208 6.81 5.15 -25.54
CA ARG A 208 7.91 4.23 -25.20
C ARG A 208 7.40 3.10 -24.30
N ALA A 209 8.05 1.93 -24.34
CA ALA A 209 7.81 0.87 -23.35
C ALA A 209 8.06 1.40 -21.93
N GLY A 210 7.32 0.88 -20.95
CA GLY A 210 7.39 1.35 -19.56
C GLY A 210 6.61 2.63 -19.28
N ARG A 211 6.03 3.30 -20.30
CA ARG A 211 5.15 4.45 -20.10
C ARG A 211 3.83 4.02 -19.46
N PHE A 212 3.42 4.75 -18.43
CA PHE A 212 2.10 4.60 -17.81
C PHE A 212 1.02 5.11 -18.77
N VAL A 213 -0.06 4.35 -18.91
CA VAL A 213 -1.21 4.69 -19.75
C VAL A 213 -2.20 5.49 -18.93
N ASP A 214 -2.14 6.81 -19.04
CA ASP A 214 -3.14 7.74 -18.53
C ASP A 214 -4.34 7.86 -19.49
N ALA A 215 -5.40 8.55 -19.05
CA ALA A 215 -6.62 8.74 -19.84
C ALA A 215 -6.34 9.42 -21.20
N ASP A 216 -5.41 10.38 -21.23
CA ASP A 216 -5.04 11.10 -22.45
C ASP A 216 -4.32 10.19 -23.44
N LEU A 217 -3.39 9.36 -22.97
CA LEU A 217 -2.72 8.37 -23.81
C LEU A 217 -3.69 7.29 -24.29
N ALA A 218 -4.59 6.79 -23.44
CA ALA A 218 -5.61 5.82 -23.83
C ALA A 218 -6.55 6.37 -24.93
N ALA A 219 -7.00 7.62 -24.79
CA ALA A 219 -7.80 8.31 -25.80
C ALA A 219 -7.02 8.45 -27.11
N ARG A 220 -5.76 8.89 -27.04
CA ARG A 220 -4.89 9.04 -28.21
C ARG A 220 -4.65 7.70 -28.91
N LEU A 221 -4.44 6.61 -28.17
CA LEU A 221 -4.25 5.28 -28.76
C LEU A 221 -5.53 4.80 -29.46
N THR A 222 -6.69 5.14 -28.92
CA THR A 222 -7.99 4.85 -29.55
C THR A 222 -8.17 5.65 -30.84
N GLU A 223 -7.82 6.94 -30.85
CA GLU A 223 -7.86 7.81 -32.04
C GLU A 223 -6.92 7.33 -33.15
N LEU A 224 -5.74 6.82 -32.78
CA LEU A 224 -4.78 6.23 -33.71
C LEU A 224 -5.23 4.84 -34.20
N GLY A 225 -6.30 4.26 -33.65
CA GLY A 225 -6.86 3.00 -34.12
C GLY A 225 -6.13 1.75 -33.60
N PHE A 226 -5.42 1.84 -32.47
CA PHE A 226 -4.96 0.64 -31.77
C PHE A 226 -6.17 -0.08 -31.17
N ALA A 227 -6.38 -1.35 -31.55
CA ALA A 227 -7.44 -2.19 -30.97
C ALA A 227 -6.99 -2.80 -29.64
N ASP A 228 -5.77 -3.34 -29.62
CA ASP A 228 -5.14 -3.97 -28.47
C ASP A 228 -3.74 -3.40 -28.27
N VAL A 229 -3.33 -3.29 -27.00
CA VAL A 229 -2.00 -2.84 -26.61
C VAL A 229 -1.37 -3.83 -25.65
N SER A 230 -0.08 -4.10 -25.86
CA SER A 230 0.71 -4.97 -24.98
C SER A 230 1.05 -4.20 -23.70
N VAL A 231 0.49 -4.63 -22.58
CA VAL A 231 0.72 -4.03 -21.27
C VAL A 231 1.37 -5.02 -20.33
N ASN A 232 2.18 -4.53 -19.39
CA ASN A 232 2.76 -5.35 -18.34
C ASN A 232 1.65 -5.82 -17.39
N ILE A 233 1.60 -7.12 -17.13
CA ILE A 233 0.76 -7.65 -16.06
C ILE A 233 1.37 -7.14 -14.75
N PRO A 234 0.65 -6.36 -13.95
CA PRO A 234 1.16 -5.96 -12.63
C PRO A 234 1.47 -7.25 -11.89
N ALA A 235 2.73 -7.41 -11.46
CA ALA A 235 3.10 -8.53 -10.60
C ALA A 235 2.09 -8.54 -9.45
N ALA A 236 1.39 -9.66 -9.26
CA ALA A 236 0.36 -9.73 -8.24
C ALA A 236 0.99 -9.24 -6.94
N PRO A 237 0.44 -8.20 -6.27
CA PRO A 237 1.10 -7.54 -5.15
C PRO A 237 1.39 -8.48 -3.97
N TRP A 238 0.87 -9.71 -4.03
CA TRP A 238 0.95 -10.74 -3.02
C TRP A 238 1.37 -12.11 -3.57
N ASP A 239 2.16 -12.20 -4.65
CA ASP A 239 2.76 -13.48 -5.01
C ASP A 239 3.86 -13.88 -4.02
N VAL A 240 3.45 -14.44 -2.88
CA VAL A 240 4.34 -14.92 -1.80
C VAL A 240 5.34 -15.95 -2.32
N ASN A 241 5.08 -16.60 -3.47
CA ASN A 241 6.04 -17.54 -4.06
C ASN A 241 7.25 -16.83 -4.67
N ALA A 242 7.10 -15.56 -5.09
CA ALA A 242 8.18 -14.75 -5.62
C ALA A 242 9.09 -14.19 -4.49
N TRP A 243 8.66 -14.27 -3.23
CA TRP A 243 9.43 -13.74 -2.11
C TRP A 243 10.58 -14.69 -1.75
N GLY A 244 11.81 -14.25 -2.01
CA GLY A 244 13.02 -15.01 -1.64
C GLY A 244 13.11 -15.38 -0.15
N ALA A 245 12.43 -14.60 0.71
CA ALA A 245 12.40 -14.79 2.16
C ALA A 245 11.08 -15.38 2.70
N ARG A 246 10.23 -16.00 1.87
CA ARG A 246 8.89 -16.52 2.29
C ARG A 246 8.92 -17.42 3.53
N TRP A 247 9.95 -18.25 3.67
CA TRP A 247 10.09 -19.14 4.83
C TRP A 247 10.41 -18.38 6.12
N PHE A 248 11.20 -17.31 6.04
CA PHE A 248 11.48 -16.45 7.20
C PHE A 248 10.23 -15.66 7.61
N PHE A 249 9.46 -15.16 6.64
CA PHE A 249 8.19 -14.50 6.91
C PHE A 249 7.21 -15.45 7.61
N GLY A 250 6.99 -16.64 7.05
CA GLY A 250 6.12 -17.66 7.65
C GLY A 250 6.59 -18.11 9.03
N GLY A 251 7.89 -18.28 9.23
CA GLY A 251 8.48 -18.58 10.54
C GLY A 251 8.26 -17.48 11.57
N GLY A 252 8.43 -16.21 11.18
CA GLY A 252 8.15 -15.05 12.03
C GLY A 252 6.69 -14.99 12.48
N LEU A 253 5.75 -15.25 11.56
CA LEU A 253 4.32 -15.32 11.86
C LEU A 253 4.01 -16.44 12.86
N LEU A 254 4.60 -17.63 12.69
CA LEU A 254 4.42 -18.75 13.60
C LEU A 254 4.93 -18.41 15.02
N VAL A 255 6.12 -17.81 15.12
CA VAL A 255 6.69 -17.36 16.40
C VAL A 255 5.78 -16.32 17.07
N MET A 256 5.21 -15.41 16.30
CA MET A 256 4.24 -14.41 16.80
C MET A 256 2.99 -15.08 17.39
N VAL A 257 2.41 -16.06 16.69
CA VAL A 257 1.23 -16.83 17.16
C VAL A 257 1.56 -17.57 18.47
N ILE A 258 2.72 -18.22 18.55
CA ILE A 258 3.19 -18.89 19.78
C ILE A 258 3.32 -17.88 20.93
N GLY A 259 3.90 -16.70 20.67
CA GLY A 259 4.02 -15.62 21.65
C GLY A 259 2.65 -15.18 22.21
N VAL A 260 1.65 -15.01 21.34
CA VAL A 260 0.26 -14.67 21.74
C VAL A 260 -0.36 -15.77 22.58
N MET A 261 -0.20 -17.04 22.20
CA MET A 261 -0.72 -18.17 22.96
C MET A 261 -0.11 -18.26 24.37
N LEU A 262 1.21 -18.05 24.51
CA LEU A 262 1.90 -18.04 25.81
C LEU A 262 1.48 -16.85 26.68
N MET A 263 1.26 -15.67 26.10
CA MET A 263 0.73 -14.53 26.84
C MET A 263 -0.71 -14.78 27.31
N ARG A 264 -1.52 -15.43 26.48
CA ARG A 264 -2.91 -15.77 26.84
C ARG A 264 -2.95 -16.80 27.96
N SER A 265 -2.11 -17.84 27.91
CA SER A 265 -2.06 -18.85 28.98
C SER A 265 -1.54 -18.26 30.30
N ALA A 266 -0.52 -17.41 30.26
CA ALA A 266 -0.02 -16.73 31.45
C ALA A 266 -1.10 -15.85 32.12
N ARG A 267 -1.93 -15.15 31.33
CA ARG A 267 -3.05 -14.36 31.86
C ARG A 267 -4.13 -15.21 32.51
N VAL A 268 -4.44 -16.36 31.91
CA VAL A 268 -5.39 -17.32 32.49
C VAL A 268 -4.85 -17.89 33.80
N GLU A 269 -3.57 -18.25 33.87
CA GLU A 269 -2.91 -18.71 35.10
C GLU A 269 -2.93 -17.62 36.19
N SER A 270 -2.63 -16.37 35.85
CA SER A 270 -2.69 -15.24 36.79
C SER A 270 -4.12 -14.95 37.27
N ALA A 271 -5.11 -15.04 36.38
CA ALA A 271 -6.52 -14.87 36.74
C ALA A 271 -7.02 -15.99 37.66
N LEU A 272 -6.62 -17.25 37.40
CA LEU A 272 -6.91 -18.38 38.28
C LEU A 272 -6.27 -18.20 39.67
N ALA A 273 -5.01 -17.74 39.72
CA ALA A 273 -4.33 -17.47 40.99
C ALA A 273 -4.98 -16.31 41.77
N ALA A 274 -5.43 -15.26 41.07
CA ALA A 274 -6.17 -14.15 41.67
C ALA A 274 -7.54 -14.60 42.19
N ALA A 275 -8.27 -15.43 41.44
CA ALA A 275 -9.54 -16.01 41.87
C ALA A 275 -9.36 -16.89 43.11
N GLN A 276 -8.31 -17.71 43.17
CA GLN A 276 -7.99 -18.53 44.35
C GLN A 276 -7.59 -17.70 45.58
N ALA A 277 -6.89 -16.58 45.37
CA ALA A 277 -6.56 -15.65 46.46
C ALA A 277 -7.80 -14.91 46.98
N ALA A 278 -8.71 -14.50 46.09
CA ALA A 278 -9.98 -13.90 46.46
C ALA A 278 -10.90 -14.88 47.22
N GLU A 279 -10.86 -16.17 46.90
CA GLU A 279 -11.61 -17.21 47.62
C GLU A 279 -11.09 -17.44 49.06
N ALA A 280 -9.86 -17.01 49.36
CA ALA A 280 -9.23 -17.13 50.68
C ALA A 280 -9.36 -15.85 51.54
N GLY A 281 -9.78 -14.72 50.96
CA GLY A 281 -10.02 -13.47 51.67
C GLY A 281 -11.52 -13.22 51.84
N ASP A 282 -11.94 -12.72 53.00
CA ASP A 282 -13.33 -12.29 53.29
C ASP A 282 -13.69 -10.97 52.53
N GLU A 283 -13.11 -10.78 51.35
CA GLU A 283 -13.24 -9.58 50.53
C GLU A 283 -14.59 -9.64 49.81
N ALA A 284 -15.41 -8.61 50.00
CA ALA A 284 -16.75 -8.57 49.45
C ALA A 284 -16.70 -8.80 47.93
N SER A 285 -17.42 -9.81 47.44
CA SER A 285 -17.44 -10.11 46.02
C SER A 285 -17.80 -8.85 45.21
N PRO A 286 -17.24 -8.64 44.00
CA PRO A 286 -17.52 -7.44 43.21
C PRO A 286 -19.01 -7.20 42.99
N ARG A 287 -19.79 -8.29 42.92
CA ARG A 287 -21.25 -8.24 42.85
C ARG A 287 -21.89 -7.64 44.08
N GLU A 288 -21.40 -7.99 45.26
CA GLU A 288 -21.90 -7.43 46.53
C GLU A 288 -21.52 -5.96 46.65
N SER A 289 -20.30 -5.56 46.29
CA SER A 289 -19.89 -4.15 46.27
C SER A 289 -20.80 -3.31 45.36
N LEU A 290 -21.08 -3.78 44.14
CA LEU A 290 -21.98 -3.07 43.22
C LEU A 290 -23.42 -3.02 43.71
N LYS A 291 -23.90 -4.07 44.38
CA LYS A 291 -25.23 -4.10 45.00
C LYS A 291 -25.34 -3.06 46.12
N VAL A 292 -24.32 -2.98 46.98
CA VAL A 292 -24.23 -1.94 48.03
C VAL A 292 -24.22 -0.54 47.42
N VAL A 293 -23.52 -0.34 46.30
CA VAL A 293 -23.55 0.94 45.57
C VAL A 293 -24.97 1.29 45.14
N VAL A 294 -25.67 0.39 44.44
CA VAL A 294 -27.06 0.61 43.98
C VAL A 294 -27.99 0.93 45.15
N GLU A 295 -27.92 0.16 46.23
CA GLU A 295 -28.75 0.38 47.42
C GLU A 295 -28.49 1.74 48.08
N ARG A 296 -27.23 2.12 48.24
CA ARG A 296 -26.86 3.42 48.84
C ARG A 296 -27.27 4.59 47.97
N VAL A 297 -27.04 4.54 46.65
CA VAL A 297 -27.47 5.62 45.73
C VAL A 297 -28.99 5.79 45.79
N ARG A 298 -29.76 4.70 45.75
CA ARG A 298 -31.23 4.76 45.87
C ARG A 298 -31.68 5.39 47.18
N ALA A 299 -31.06 4.99 48.29
CA ALA A 299 -31.36 5.53 49.62
C ALA A 299 -31.05 7.04 49.68
N MET A 300 -29.91 7.47 49.15
CA MET A 300 -29.55 8.89 49.07
C MET A 300 -30.54 9.69 48.21
N ASN A 301 -30.91 9.16 47.04
CA ASN A 301 -31.88 9.81 46.15
C ASN A 301 -33.27 9.92 46.79
N ALA A 302 -33.71 8.92 47.55
CA ALA A 302 -34.97 8.98 48.29
C ALA A 302 -34.94 10.04 49.42
N ALA A 303 -33.78 10.26 50.05
CA ALA A 303 -33.60 11.24 51.12
C ALA A 303 -33.22 12.65 50.63
N ILE A 304 -33.06 12.86 49.32
CA ILE A 304 -32.37 14.02 48.76
C ILE A 304 -33.05 15.37 49.06
N ALA A 305 -34.36 15.37 49.25
CA ALA A 305 -35.11 16.58 49.60
C ALA A 305 -34.69 17.14 50.97
N GLY A 306 -34.29 16.27 51.91
CA GLY A 306 -33.88 16.62 53.27
C GLY A 306 -32.38 16.61 53.52
N LEU A 307 -31.56 16.13 52.58
CA LEU A 307 -30.11 16.13 52.69
C LEU A 307 -29.55 17.55 52.56
N SER A 308 -28.70 17.93 53.51
CA SER A 308 -27.89 19.14 53.35
C SER A 308 -26.84 18.93 52.26
N ARG A 309 -26.26 20.02 51.77
CA ARG A 309 -25.14 19.98 50.81
C ARG A 309 -23.96 19.18 51.36
N GLU A 310 -23.62 19.41 52.62
CA GLU A 310 -22.49 18.78 53.31
C GLU A 310 -22.72 17.26 53.47
N ASP A 311 -23.95 16.86 53.82
CA ASP A 311 -24.32 15.45 53.96
C ASP A 311 -24.29 14.72 52.61
N LEU A 312 -24.75 15.38 51.54
CA LEU A 312 -24.72 14.82 50.19
C LEU A 312 -23.27 14.60 49.72
N MET A 313 -22.40 15.60 49.91
CA MET A 313 -20.97 15.48 49.57
C MET A 313 -20.31 14.34 50.35
N THR A 314 -20.50 14.32 51.67
CA THR A 314 -19.93 13.29 52.55
C THR A 314 -20.39 11.88 52.15
N SER A 315 -21.67 11.74 51.80
CA SER A 315 -22.23 10.45 51.37
C SER A 315 -21.67 10.02 50.01
N CYS A 316 -21.54 10.94 49.05
CA CYS A 316 -20.91 10.68 47.77
C CYS A 316 -19.43 10.29 47.91
N ASP A 317 -18.67 11.00 48.76
CA ASP A 317 -17.25 10.70 49.02
C ASP A 317 -17.07 9.31 49.63
N ALA A 318 -17.85 8.96 50.64
CA ALA A 318 -17.81 7.63 51.25
C ALA A 318 -18.13 6.53 50.22
N LEU A 319 -19.10 6.78 49.34
CA LEU A 319 -19.49 5.81 48.31
C LEU A 319 -18.41 5.64 47.23
N LEU A 320 -17.84 6.76 46.75
CA LEU A 320 -16.78 6.77 45.74
C LEU A 320 -15.48 6.13 46.26
N GLY A 321 -15.08 6.48 47.49
CA GLY A 321 -13.82 6.04 48.08
C GLY A 321 -13.82 4.58 48.54
N GLU A 322 -14.95 4.05 49.00
CA GLU A 322 -15.03 2.67 49.49
C GLU A 322 -15.51 1.71 48.40
N GLN A 323 -16.78 1.84 47.99
CA GLN A 323 -17.48 0.79 47.28
C GLN A 323 -17.24 0.84 45.77
N VAL A 324 -17.24 2.05 45.19
CA VAL A 324 -16.94 2.26 43.77
C VAL A 324 -15.48 1.91 43.48
N PHE A 325 -14.55 2.33 44.35
CA PHE A 325 -13.14 1.97 44.24
C PHE A 325 -12.92 0.45 44.34
N ALA A 326 -13.50 -0.21 45.34
CA ALA A 326 -13.39 -1.67 45.50
C ALA A 326 -13.89 -2.43 44.25
N PHE A 327 -15.02 -2.01 43.67
CA PHE A 327 -15.51 -2.59 42.42
C PHE A 327 -14.54 -2.37 41.24
N GLY A 328 -13.96 -1.17 41.14
CA GLY A 328 -13.00 -0.81 40.10
C GLY A 328 -11.70 -1.62 40.15
N GLU A 329 -11.21 -1.95 41.35
CA GLU A 329 -10.02 -2.79 41.55
C GLU A 329 -10.25 -4.23 41.07
N ALA A 330 -11.48 -4.75 41.19
CA ALA A 330 -11.85 -6.08 40.74
C ALA A 330 -11.98 -6.23 39.20
N LYS A 331 -11.64 -5.20 38.40
CA LYS A 331 -11.82 -5.21 36.94
C LYS A 331 -11.14 -6.38 36.21
N GLU A 332 -9.93 -6.78 36.63
CA GLU A 332 -9.22 -7.89 35.97
C GLU A 332 -9.83 -9.24 36.33
N GLN A 333 -10.31 -9.39 37.58
CA GLN A 333 -11.08 -10.56 38.01
C GLN A 333 -12.39 -10.66 37.23
N LEU A 334 -13.18 -9.58 37.17
CA LEU A 334 -14.43 -9.51 36.41
C LEU A 334 -14.20 -9.81 34.93
N ARG A 335 -13.12 -9.28 34.34
CA ARG A 335 -12.78 -9.55 32.94
C ARG A 335 -12.48 -11.02 32.69
N ALA A 336 -11.80 -11.68 33.62
CA ALA A 336 -11.48 -13.09 33.52
C ALA A 336 -12.73 -13.98 33.69
N GLU A 337 -13.62 -13.64 34.63
CA GLU A 337 -14.83 -14.41 34.92
C GLU A 337 -15.92 -14.24 33.86
N LEU A 338 -16.17 -13.01 33.40
CA LEU A 338 -17.29 -12.68 32.50
C LEU A 338 -16.95 -12.80 31.01
N GLY A 339 -15.65 -12.79 30.67
CA GLY A 339 -15.18 -12.63 29.31
C GLY A 339 -15.37 -11.22 28.76
N GLY A 340 -14.72 -10.91 27.62
CA GLY A 340 -14.56 -9.53 27.15
C GLY A 340 -15.86 -8.78 26.82
N ARG A 341 -16.88 -9.47 26.30
CA ARG A 341 -18.13 -8.83 25.87
C ARG A 341 -19.00 -8.38 27.05
N VAL A 342 -19.24 -9.29 28.00
CA VAL A 342 -20.06 -9.02 29.19
C VAL A 342 -19.32 -8.04 30.11
N TYR A 343 -18.00 -8.21 30.28
CA TYR A 343 -17.16 -7.24 30.97
C TYR A 343 -17.31 -5.82 30.39
N ALA A 344 -17.27 -5.67 29.06
CA ALA A 344 -17.43 -4.36 28.44
C ALA A 344 -18.81 -3.74 28.72
N GLN A 345 -19.88 -4.54 28.73
CA GLN A 345 -21.23 -4.07 29.07
C GLN A 345 -21.31 -3.60 30.52
N VAL A 346 -20.84 -4.42 31.47
CA VAL A 346 -20.79 -4.09 32.90
C VAL A 346 -20.00 -2.81 33.13
N MET A 347 -18.78 -2.71 32.60
CA MET A 347 -17.90 -1.57 32.83
C MET A 347 -18.37 -0.28 32.14
N THR A 348 -19.04 -0.38 30.99
CA THR A 348 -19.62 0.80 30.32
C THR A 348 -20.73 1.41 31.16
N ALA A 349 -21.65 0.57 31.67
CA ALA A 349 -22.73 1.02 32.52
C ALA A 349 -22.19 1.54 33.88
N PHE A 350 -21.27 0.80 34.51
CA PHE A 350 -20.63 1.21 35.76
C PHE A 350 -19.92 2.56 35.66
N SER A 351 -19.06 2.75 34.65
CA SER A 351 -18.33 4.02 34.47
C SER A 351 -19.25 5.20 34.16
N THR A 352 -20.41 4.95 33.54
CA THR A 352 -21.44 5.97 33.34
C THR A 352 -22.06 6.37 34.68
N GLY A 353 -22.39 5.40 35.54
CA GLY A 353 -22.89 5.65 36.90
C GLY A 353 -21.88 6.40 37.77
N GLU A 354 -20.63 5.96 37.76
CA GLU A 354 -19.51 6.61 38.47
C GLU A 354 -19.36 8.08 38.07
N ARG A 355 -19.32 8.38 36.77
CA ARG A 355 -19.21 9.77 36.28
C ARG A 355 -20.37 10.65 36.74
N ARG A 356 -21.59 10.13 36.72
CA ARG A 356 -22.79 10.86 37.18
C ARG A 356 -22.75 11.09 38.69
N LEU A 357 -22.29 10.11 39.46
CA LEU A 357 -22.07 10.25 40.90
C LEU A 357 -21.01 11.31 41.21
N SER A 358 -19.88 11.29 40.49
CA SER A 358 -18.84 12.33 40.61
C SER A 358 -19.35 13.72 40.20
N ARG A 359 -20.22 13.79 39.18
CA ARG A 359 -20.88 15.05 38.79
C ARG A 359 -21.81 15.56 39.89
N ALA A 360 -22.58 14.68 40.53
CA ALA A 360 -23.44 15.03 41.66
C ALA A 360 -22.61 15.60 42.82
N TRP A 361 -21.47 14.97 43.14
CA TRP A 361 -20.53 15.47 44.13
C TRP A 361 -19.99 16.86 43.77
N SER A 362 -19.47 17.05 42.55
CA SER A 362 -18.92 18.34 42.12
C SER A 362 -19.97 19.46 42.11
N ALA A 363 -21.17 19.20 41.59
CA ALA A 363 -22.26 20.18 41.59
C ALA A 363 -22.68 20.56 43.03
N ALA A 364 -22.72 19.59 43.95
CA ALA A 364 -22.93 19.87 45.36
C ALA A 364 -21.79 20.70 45.94
N ALA A 365 -20.54 20.38 45.62
CA ALA A 365 -19.34 21.10 46.05
C ALA A 365 -19.27 22.54 45.52
N ASP A 366 -19.94 22.85 44.42
CA ASP A 366 -20.02 24.19 43.84
C ASP A 366 -21.29 24.97 44.26
N GLY A 367 -22.25 24.31 44.91
CA GLY A 367 -23.51 24.92 45.36
C GLY A 367 -24.66 24.86 44.35
N TYR A 368 -24.51 24.10 43.25
CA TYR A 368 -25.56 23.86 42.26
C TYR A 368 -26.47 22.70 42.67
N ARG A 369 -27.42 22.97 43.58
CA ARG A 369 -28.29 21.94 44.17
C ARG A 369 -29.16 21.19 43.14
N ASP A 370 -29.74 21.89 42.18
CA ASP A 370 -30.64 21.25 41.21
C ASP A 370 -29.87 20.28 40.30
N GLU A 371 -28.65 20.66 39.88
CA GLU A 371 -27.77 19.80 39.09
C GLU A 371 -27.26 18.60 39.90
N SER A 372 -26.94 18.79 41.18
CA SER A 372 -26.49 17.68 42.04
C SER A 372 -27.62 16.66 42.25
N VAL A 373 -28.85 17.14 42.45
CA VAL A 373 -30.05 16.30 42.57
C VAL A 373 -30.30 15.52 41.28
N GLN A 374 -30.28 16.21 40.15
CA GLN A 374 -30.47 15.57 38.84
C GLN A 374 -29.39 14.51 38.59
N SER A 375 -28.12 14.84 38.80
CA SER A 375 -27.00 13.93 38.54
C SER A 375 -27.05 12.69 39.43
N LEU A 376 -27.49 12.82 40.69
CA LEU A 376 -27.66 11.68 41.59
C LEU A 376 -28.81 10.78 41.15
N ALA A 377 -29.94 11.35 40.72
CA ALA A 377 -31.05 10.57 40.19
C ALA A 377 -30.65 9.81 38.93
N GLU A 378 -29.88 10.44 38.04
CA GLU A 378 -29.41 9.84 36.80
C GLU A 378 -28.38 8.72 37.02
N CYS A 379 -27.64 8.67 38.15
CA CYS A 379 -26.64 7.62 38.35
C CYS A 379 -27.22 6.24 38.72
N ILE A 380 -28.49 6.17 39.12
CA ILE A 380 -29.18 4.93 39.53
C ILE A 380 -29.24 3.91 38.38
N GLU A 381 -29.82 4.31 37.23
CA GLU A 381 -30.07 3.41 36.10
C GLU A 381 -28.78 2.75 35.57
N PRO A 382 -27.66 3.47 35.36
CA PRO A 382 -26.41 2.84 34.94
C PRO A 382 -25.85 1.83 35.95
N PHE A 383 -25.92 2.10 37.26
CA PHE A 383 -25.46 1.13 38.26
C PHE A 383 -26.37 -0.11 38.32
N GLU A 384 -27.68 0.05 38.17
CA GLU A 384 -28.62 -1.08 38.05
C GLU A 384 -28.36 -1.91 36.80
N THR A 385 -28.12 -1.24 35.67
CA THR A 385 -27.78 -1.90 34.39
C THR A 385 -26.47 -2.69 34.54
N ALA A 386 -25.46 -2.13 35.22
CA ALA A 386 -24.23 -2.83 35.52
C ALA A 386 -24.46 -4.06 36.41
N LEU A 387 -25.31 -3.94 37.43
CA LEU A 387 -25.64 -5.03 38.35
C LEU A 387 -26.43 -6.16 37.65
N GLU A 388 -27.35 -5.81 36.76
CA GLU A 388 -28.09 -6.76 35.93
C GLU A 388 -27.16 -7.48 34.94
N ALA A 389 -26.30 -6.72 34.26
CA ALA A 389 -25.26 -7.25 33.36
C ALA A 389 -24.19 -8.09 34.08
N LEU A 390 -24.07 -7.96 35.40
CA LEU A 390 -23.22 -8.82 36.23
C LEU A 390 -23.98 -10.08 36.71
N GLY A 391 -25.30 -9.99 36.82
CA GLY A 391 -26.15 -11.04 37.39
C GLY A 391 -26.72 -12.06 36.41
N GLY A 392 -26.86 -11.70 35.14
CA GLY A 392 -27.38 -12.60 34.12
C GLY A 392 -26.52 -13.86 33.94
N LYS A 393 -27.19 -15.00 33.88
CA LYS A 393 -26.54 -16.27 33.54
C LYS A 393 -26.28 -16.28 32.04
N PRO A 394 -25.07 -16.66 31.58
CA PRO A 394 -24.86 -16.90 30.16
C PRO A 394 -25.80 -18.03 29.72
N SER A 395 -26.82 -17.72 28.92
CA SER A 395 -27.62 -18.76 28.27
C SER A 395 -26.94 -19.15 26.96
N VAL A 396 -26.49 -20.39 26.86
CA VAL A 396 -25.98 -20.93 25.60
C VAL A 396 -27.20 -21.26 24.74
N SER A 397 -27.44 -20.46 23.71
CA SER A 397 -28.45 -20.80 22.70
C SER A 397 -27.75 -21.44 21.51
N ARG A 398 -28.21 -22.61 21.10
CA ARG A 398 -27.72 -23.31 19.91
C ARG A 398 -28.59 -22.90 18.73
N THR A 399 -28.00 -22.35 17.66
CA THR A 399 -28.73 -22.15 16.39
C THR A 399 -29.10 -23.49 15.78
N ASP A 400 -30.12 -23.50 14.93
CA ASP A 400 -30.46 -24.63 14.05
C ASP A 400 -29.30 -25.06 13.11
N SER A 401 -28.31 -24.18 12.88
CA SER A 401 -27.09 -24.48 12.14
C SER A 401 -26.01 -25.22 12.94
N GLY A 402 -26.28 -25.53 14.22
CA GLY A 402 -25.32 -26.17 15.12
C GLY A 402 -24.24 -25.23 15.68
N ALA A 403 -24.21 -23.95 15.26
CA ALA A 403 -23.31 -22.98 15.88
C ALA A 403 -23.80 -22.64 17.30
N GLU A 404 -22.89 -22.74 18.26
CA GLU A 404 -23.12 -22.29 19.63
C GLU A 404 -22.74 -20.82 19.73
N TYR A 405 -23.68 -19.99 20.19
CA TYR A 405 -23.41 -18.61 20.55
C TYR A 405 -24.05 -18.33 21.90
N VAL A 406 -23.30 -17.63 22.75
CA VAL A 406 -23.78 -17.21 24.06
C VAL A 406 -24.71 -16.03 23.85
N VAL A 407 -26.02 -16.25 24.01
CA VAL A 407 -27.01 -15.19 24.05
C VAL A 407 -27.19 -14.80 25.50
N TRP A 408 -26.97 -13.53 25.77
CA TRP A 408 -27.26 -12.94 27.06
C TRP A 408 -28.72 -12.49 27.04
N SER A 409 -29.58 -13.26 27.69
CA SER A 409 -30.94 -12.80 27.99
C SER A 409 -30.87 -11.92 29.24
N PRO A 410 -31.39 -10.68 29.22
CA PRO A 410 -31.56 -9.90 30.43
C PRO A 410 -32.36 -10.74 31.43
N GLY A 411 -31.93 -10.71 32.70
CA GLY A 411 -32.52 -11.55 33.74
C GLY A 411 -34.02 -11.33 33.77
N GLY A 412 -34.80 -12.36 33.41
CA GLY A 412 -36.25 -12.28 33.46
C GLY A 412 -36.68 -11.86 34.86
N ARG A 413 -37.39 -10.73 34.97
CA ARG A 413 -38.08 -10.36 36.20
C ARG A 413 -39.12 -11.44 36.48
N GLU A 414 -38.86 -12.30 37.45
CA GLU A 414 -39.89 -13.14 38.04
C GLU A 414 -40.91 -12.19 38.69
N ASN A 415 -42.15 -12.19 38.19
CA ASN A 415 -43.27 -11.41 38.71
C ASN A 415 -43.76 -11.96 40.04
#